data_AF-W4FTH5-F1
#
_entry.id   AF-W4FTH5-F1
#
_cell.length_a   1.000
_cell.length_b   1.000
_cell.length_c   1.000
_cell.angle_alpha   90.00
_cell.angle_beta   90.00
_cell.angle_gamma   90.00
#
_symmetry.space_group_name_H-M   'P 1'
#
loop_
_entity.id
_entity.type
_entity.pdbx_description
1 polymer ?
#
loop_
_entity_poly.entity_id
_entity_poly.type
_entity_poly.pdbx_seq_one_letter_code
_entity_poly.pdbx_strand_id
1 'polypeptide(L)'
;MLNRALRSIVRPQRNRGSQLHRCHGTVVSYYDSQSGQHVTYTDAIHIHGLHFGSLDEVTTSVQGLDSITATHANIKTLPLEHGKPVYLTYPPWTPSSSSPPLAVNLSCTSPREDWNDVLAQCAAATKLGLPIKATLAHAFASSDVTIQLAGSLLADAGVGIITLDDSVDQLADEDNLLEAFEALTWCDVVGLPMKQRIGFRGSAHTSEDLLLLAVQEHEIKHFDVCLQGGVHAVTPSHLAQVLDTAGVPHHLVL
;
A
#
# COMPACT_ATOMS: atom_id res chain seq x y z
N MET A 1 1.57 56.30 -33.14
CA MET A 1 0.60 55.27 -32.74
C MET A 1 1.37 53.96 -32.55
N LEU A 2 1.64 53.57 -31.30
CA LEU A 2 2.28 52.29 -30.98
C LEU A 2 1.50 51.66 -29.81
N ASN A 3 0.88 50.52 -30.08
CA ASN A 3 0.02 49.78 -29.16
C ASN A 3 0.86 49.10 -28.06
N ARG A 4 0.55 49.41 -26.81
CA ARG A 4 0.98 48.65 -25.62
C ARG A 4 0.23 47.32 -25.58
N ALA A 5 0.92 46.22 -25.87
CA ALA A 5 0.42 44.88 -25.60
C ALA A 5 0.58 44.56 -24.09
N LEU A 6 -0.54 44.58 -23.37
CA LEU A 6 -0.68 44.01 -22.02
C LEU A 6 -0.46 42.50 -22.10
N ARG A 7 0.68 42.02 -21.58
CA ARG A 7 0.87 40.58 -21.32
C ARG A 7 0.05 40.22 -20.08
N SER A 8 -1.06 39.51 -20.26
CA SER A 8 -1.82 38.92 -19.16
C SER A 8 -0.96 37.84 -18.52
N ILE A 9 -0.57 38.06 -17.27
CA ILE A 9 0.02 37.03 -16.41
C ILE A 9 -1.12 36.06 -16.08
N VAL A 10 -1.21 34.96 -16.84
CA VAL A 10 -2.05 33.81 -16.47
C VAL A 10 -1.39 33.16 -15.27
N ARG A 11 -1.90 33.46 -14.07
CA ARG A 11 -1.52 32.74 -12.85
C ARG A 11 -2.08 31.32 -12.98
N PRO A 12 -1.28 30.26 -12.75
CA PRO A 12 -1.82 28.92 -12.67
C PRO A 12 -2.83 28.86 -11.53
N GLN A 13 -4.04 28.39 -11.83
CA GLN A 13 -5.06 28.15 -10.83
C GLN A 13 -4.52 27.14 -9.82
N ARG A 14 -4.36 27.58 -8.57
CA ARG A 14 -4.24 26.71 -7.41
C ARG A 14 -5.51 25.85 -7.38
N ASN A 15 -5.37 24.55 -7.65
CA ASN A 15 -6.37 23.56 -7.29
C ASN A 15 -6.63 23.71 -5.78
N ARG A 16 -7.75 24.34 -5.44
CA ARG A 16 -8.26 24.39 -4.08
C ARG A 16 -8.72 23.00 -3.72
N GLY A 17 -8.29 22.56 -2.54
CA GLY A 17 -8.40 21.19 -2.07
C GLY A 17 -9.77 20.59 -2.28
N SER A 18 -9.77 19.37 -2.82
CA SER A 18 -10.79 18.39 -2.51
C SER A 18 -10.92 18.35 -0.99
N GLN A 19 -12.13 18.62 -0.49
CA GLN A 19 -12.47 18.45 0.91
C GLN A 19 -12.04 17.05 1.33
N LEU A 20 -11.03 16.97 2.19
CA LEU A 20 -10.65 15.77 2.90
C LEU A 20 -11.87 15.36 3.72
N HIS A 21 -12.61 14.38 3.22
CA HIS A 21 -13.55 13.61 4.03
C HIS A 21 -12.80 13.19 5.28
N ARG A 22 -13.42 13.40 6.46
CA ARG A 22 -12.86 13.21 7.80
C ARG A 22 -11.94 11.98 7.87
N CYS A 23 -10.64 12.18 7.66
CA CYS A 23 -9.65 11.15 7.87
C CYS A 23 -9.53 10.93 9.38
N HIS A 24 -9.68 9.67 9.82
CA HIS A 24 -9.33 9.30 11.19
C HIS A 24 -7.81 9.29 11.32
N GLY A 25 -7.23 10.47 11.51
CA GLY A 25 -5.79 10.64 11.65
C GLY A 25 -5.34 12.09 11.63
N THR A 26 -4.16 12.34 12.19
CA THR A 26 -3.43 13.59 12.08
C THR A 26 -2.82 13.67 10.68
N VAL A 27 -3.14 14.74 9.96
CA VAL A 27 -2.45 15.05 8.71
C VAL A 27 -1.09 15.67 9.05
N VAL A 28 -0.02 15.00 8.66
CA VAL A 28 1.35 15.46 8.80
C VAL A 28 1.84 15.97 7.45
N SER A 29 2.55 17.10 7.45
CA SER A 29 3.14 17.63 6.24
C SER A 29 4.49 18.27 6.50
N TYR A 30 5.46 17.99 5.63
CA TYR A 30 6.82 18.53 5.73
C TYR A 30 7.43 18.77 4.35
N TYR A 31 8.46 19.61 4.31
CA TYR A 31 9.26 19.79 3.11
C TYR A 31 10.42 18.81 3.13
N ASP A 32 10.43 17.85 2.21
CA ASP A 32 11.54 16.94 2.01
C ASP A 32 12.63 17.64 1.19
N SER A 33 13.72 18.01 1.85
CA SER A 33 14.85 18.68 1.22
C SER A 33 15.58 17.83 0.16
N GLN A 34 15.47 16.49 0.24
CA GLN A 34 16.15 15.60 -0.71
C GLN A 34 15.40 15.52 -2.04
N SER A 35 14.06 15.38 -2.00
CA SER A 35 13.23 15.47 -3.22
C SER A 35 12.97 16.91 -3.68
N GLY A 36 13.09 17.88 -2.78
CA GLY A 36 12.62 19.24 -2.99
C GLY A 36 11.09 19.37 -3.02
N GLN A 37 10.36 18.36 -2.54
CA GLN A 37 8.90 18.29 -2.59
C GLN A 37 8.27 18.47 -1.21
N HIS A 38 7.01 18.94 -1.21
CA HIS A 38 6.20 18.94 0.00
C HIS A 38 5.47 17.60 0.12
N VAL A 39 5.79 16.84 1.15
CA VAL A 39 5.19 15.55 1.44
C VAL A 39 4.05 15.75 2.42
N THR A 40 2.93 15.08 2.20
CA THR A 40 1.76 15.10 3.10
C THR A 40 1.26 13.67 3.25
N TYR A 41 1.05 13.23 4.49
CA TYR A 41 0.53 11.91 4.81
C TYR A 41 -0.37 11.99 6.05
N THR A 42 -1.07 10.90 6.32
CA THR A 42 -1.95 10.73 7.48
C THR A 42 -1.39 9.61 8.34
N ASP A 43 -1.48 9.73 9.67
CA ASP A 43 -1.07 8.69 10.61
C ASP A 43 -2.11 7.55 10.77
N ALA A 44 -3.25 7.66 10.07
CA ALA A 44 -4.33 6.68 10.00
C ALA A 44 -3.84 5.28 9.59
N ILE A 45 -4.55 4.26 10.07
CA ILE A 45 -4.44 2.91 9.53
C ILE A 45 -5.23 2.83 8.22
N HIS A 46 -4.60 2.19 7.24
CA HIS A 46 -5.12 1.93 5.91
C HIS A 46 -5.39 0.45 5.71
N ILE A 47 -6.60 0.12 5.25
CA ILE A 47 -7.03 -1.26 5.08
C ILE A 47 -7.25 -1.55 3.60
N HIS A 48 -6.61 -2.59 3.09
CA HIS A 48 -6.60 -2.93 1.68
C HIS A 48 -7.21 -4.32 1.46
N GLY A 49 -8.28 -4.39 0.67
CA GLY A 49 -8.93 -5.66 0.35
C GLY A 49 -8.13 -6.46 -0.68
N LEU A 50 -8.08 -7.77 -0.52
CA LEU A 50 -7.59 -8.72 -1.52
C LEU A 50 -8.77 -9.51 -2.09
N HIS A 51 -8.84 -9.57 -3.42
CA HIS A 51 -9.83 -10.35 -4.13
C HIS A 51 -9.20 -11.06 -5.35
N PHE A 52 -9.09 -12.38 -5.29
CA PHE A 52 -8.40 -13.17 -6.31
C PHE A 52 -9.28 -14.23 -6.98
N GLY A 53 -10.58 -14.32 -6.63
CA GLY A 53 -11.52 -15.27 -7.26
C GLY A 53 -12.34 -14.70 -8.42
N SER A 54 -13.38 -15.46 -8.77
CA SER A 54 -14.30 -15.11 -9.86
C SER A 54 -15.20 -13.93 -9.48
N LEU A 55 -15.47 -13.06 -10.45
CA LEU A 55 -16.26 -11.83 -10.31
C LEU A 55 -17.69 -12.07 -9.80
N ASP A 56 -18.23 -13.27 -10.01
CA ASP A 56 -19.62 -13.61 -9.70
C ASP A 56 -19.88 -13.79 -8.19
N GLU A 57 -18.83 -13.88 -7.37
CA GLU A 57 -18.95 -14.12 -5.92
C GLU A 57 -18.83 -12.84 -5.07
N VAL A 58 -18.66 -11.67 -5.69
CA VAL A 58 -18.46 -10.47 -4.90
C VAL A 58 -19.76 -9.83 -4.43
N THR A 59 -20.23 -10.30 -3.29
CA THR A 59 -21.15 -9.56 -2.42
C THR A 59 -20.42 -9.16 -1.15
N THR A 60 -19.35 -8.37 -1.28
CA THR A 60 -18.66 -7.85 -0.10
C THR A 60 -19.46 -6.68 0.47
N SER A 61 -20.13 -6.91 1.60
CA SER A 61 -20.74 -5.87 2.46
C SER A 61 -19.71 -4.95 3.12
N VAL A 62 -18.42 -5.32 3.01
CA VAL A 62 -17.29 -4.62 3.64
C VAL A 62 -17.12 -3.21 3.06
N GLN A 63 -17.27 -2.20 3.90
CA GLN A 63 -17.03 -0.79 3.59
C GLN A 63 -15.79 -0.27 4.32
N GLY A 64 -15.29 0.90 3.92
CA GLY A 64 -14.14 1.55 4.56
C GLY A 64 -12.77 1.04 4.13
N LEU A 65 -12.69 0.32 3.00
CA LEU A 65 -11.42 -0.07 2.39
C LEU A 65 -10.78 1.12 1.68
N ASP A 66 -9.46 1.26 1.81
CA ASP A 66 -8.67 2.28 1.11
C ASP A 66 -8.27 1.87 -0.30
N SER A 67 -8.22 0.58 -0.58
CA SER A 67 -8.00 0.07 -1.93
C SER A 67 -8.40 -1.38 -2.05
N ILE A 68 -8.47 -1.89 -3.27
CA ILE A 68 -8.52 -3.34 -3.52
C ILE A 68 -7.37 -3.76 -4.42
N THR A 69 -6.73 -4.88 -4.09
CA THR A 69 -5.80 -5.59 -4.97
C THR A 69 -6.51 -6.79 -5.57
N ALA A 70 -6.42 -6.94 -6.88
CA ALA A 70 -7.08 -8.05 -7.57
C ALA A 70 -6.36 -8.50 -8.83
N THR A 71 -6.69 -9.71 -9.27
CA THR A 71 -6.09 -10.33 -10.46
C THR A 71 -6.72 -9.82 -11.76
N HIS A 72 -8.04 -9.63 -11.82
CA HIS A 72 -8.70 -9.37 -13.12
C HIS A 72 -9.14 -7.90 -13.32
N ALA A 73 -8.93 -7.36 -14.53
CA ALA A 73 -9.33 -6.00 -14.89
C ALA A 73 -10.86 -5.78 -15.00
N ASN A 74 -11.64 -6.86 -15.04
CA ASN A 74 -13.10 -6.81 -15.23
C ASN A 74 -13.90 -6.51 -13.95
N ILE A 75 -13.25 -5.92 -12.96
CA ILE A 75 -13.85 -5.49 -11.69
C ILE A 75 -14.62 -4.19 -11.91
N LYS A 76 -15.75 -4.29 -12.60
CA LYS A 76 -16.74 -3.21 -12.67
C LYS A 76 -17.73 -3.25 -11.51
N THR A 77 -17.65 -4.27 -10.65
CA THR A 77 -18.70 -4.63 -9.69
C THR A 77 -18.29 -4.55 -8.23
N LEU A 78 -17.04 -4.19 -7.90
CA LEU A 78 -16.69 -3.98 -6.50
C LEU A 78 -17.31 -2.66 -6.00
N PRO A 79 -18.14 -2.69 -4.93
CA PRO A 79 -18.73 -1.49 -4.35
C PRO A 79 -17.66 -0.76 -3.53
N LEU A 80 -16.60 -0.29 -4.19
CA LEU A 80 -15.71 0.69 -3.59
C LEU A 80 -16.37 2.06 -3.63
N GLU A 81 -16.18 2.82 -2.55
CA GLU A 81 -16.49 4.24 -2.57
C GLU A 81 -15.79 4.91 -3.76
N HIS A 82 -16.48 5.85 -4.39
CA HIS A 82 -16.02 6.48 -5.62
C HIS A 82 -14.61 7.07 -5.44
N GLY A 83 -13.67 6.68 -6.30
CA GLY A 83 -12.30 7.21 -6.33
C GLY A 83 -11.26 6.42 -5.53
N LYS A 84 -11.61 5.32 -4.86
CA LYS A 84 -10.61 4.43 -4.23
C LYS A 84 -9.86 3.60 -5.30
N PRO A 85 -8.52 3.44 -5.20
CA PRO A 85 -7.74 2.73 -6.20
C PRO A 85 -8.02 1.22 -6.19
N VAL A 86 -8.07 0.65 -7.40
CA VAL A 86 -8.04 -0.80 -7.64
C VAL A 86 -6.70 -1.14 -8.27
N TYR A 87 -5.85 -1.80 -7.51
CA TYR A 87 -4.55 -2.28 -7.95
C TYR A 87 -4.71 -3.62 -8.68
N LEU A 88 -4.11 -3.74 -9.86
CA LEU A 88 -4.12 -4.99 -10.62
C LEU A 88 -2.77 -5.69 -10.56
N THR A 89 -2.79 -7.00 -10.29
CA THR A 89 -1.58 -7.87 -10.25
C THR A 89 -1.23 -8.51 -11.59
N TYR A 90 -2.00 -8.25 -12.66
CA TYR A 90 -1.93 -9.07 -13.89
C TYR A 90 -0.78 -8.70 -14.84
N PRO A 91 0.07 -9.66 -15.24
CA PRO A 91 0.91 -9.54 -16.42
C PRO A 91 0.12 -9.88 -17.70
N PRO A 92 0.42 -9.25 -18.85
CA PRO A 92 1.34 -8.12 -18.98
C PRO A 92 0.63 -6.80 -18.65
N TRP A 93 1.01 -6.18 -17.52
CA TRP A 93 0.70 -4.77 -17.30
C TRP A 93 1.48 -3.97 -18.32
N THR A 94 0.78 -3.25 -19.19
CA THR A 94 1.40 -2.39 -20.19
C THR A 94 1.31 -0.94 -19.74
N PRO A 95 2.43 -0.21 -19.65
CA PRO A 95 2.43 1.18 -19.21
C PRO A 95 1.69 2.07 -20.21
N SER A 96 0.60 2.68 -19.77
CA SER A 96 -0.15 3.71 -20.49
C SER A 96 -0.71 4.72 -19.51
N SER A 97 -1.00 5.95 -19.95
CA SER A 97 -1.62 6.97 -19.09
C SER A 97 -3.03 6.60 -18.60
N SER A 98 -3.65 5.59 -19.23
CA SER A 98 -4.94 5.02 -18.85
C SER A 98 -4.81 3.70 -18.08
N SER A 99 -3.59 3.27 -17.75
CA SER A 99 -3.37 2.02 -17.03
C SER A 99 -3.85 2.16 -15.58
N PRO A 100 -4.41 1.09 -15.01
CA PRO A 100 -4.82 1.10 -13.61
C PRO A 100 -3.59 1.16 -12.68
N PRO A 101 -3.80 1.54 -11.40
CA PRO A 101 -2.80 1.37 -10.35
C PRO A 101 -2.19 -0.05 -10.37
N LEU A 102 -0.90 -0.13 -10.08
CA LEU A 102 -0.11 -1.36 -10.23
C LEU A 102 0.02 -2.07 -8.88
N ALA A 103 -0.31 -3.37 -8.84
CA ALA A 103 0.13 -4.25 -7.76
C ALA A 103 1.22 -5.21 -8.27
N VAL A 104 2.29 -5.35 -7.51
CA VAL A 104 3.38 -6.30 -7.81
C VAL A 104 3.67 -7.21 -6.62
N ASN A 105 4.13 -8.42 -6.92
CA ASN A 105 4.71 -9.31 -5.93
C ASN A 105 6.21 -9.42 -6.22
N LEU A 106 7.03 -9.22 -5.20
CA LEU A 106 8.47 -9.43 -5.24
C LEU A 106 8.81 -10.48 -4.19
N SER A 107 9.37 -11.60 -4.63
CA SER A 107 9.76 -12.70 -3.73
C SER A 107 11.14 -12.44 -3.15
N CYS A 108 11.24 -12.39 -1.83
CA CYS A 108 12.51 -12.22 -1.13
C CYS A 108 13.39 -13.50 -1.18
N THR A 109 12.83 -14.66 -1.50
CA THR A 109 13.57 -15.91 -1.67
C THR A 109 14.01 -16.17 -3.11
N SER A 110 13.52 -15.37 -4.07
CA SER A 110 13.97 -15.43 -5.47
C SER A 110 15.34 -14.78 -5.65
N PRO A 111 16.13 -15.24 -6.65
CA PRO A 111 17.36 -14.57 -7.05
C PRO A 111 17.14 -13.08 -7.34
N ARG A 112 18.12 -12.25 -6.96
CA ARG A 112 18.03 -10.78 -7.12
C ARG A 112 17.80 -10.35 -8.57
N GLU A 113 18.27 -11.13 -9.53
CA GLU A 113 18.11 -10.83 -10.95
C GLU A 113 16.64 -10.81 -11.38
N ASP A 114 15.81 -11.63 -10.75
CA ASP A 114 14.37 -11.74 -11.04
C ASP A 114 13.59 -10.49 -10.61
N TRP A 115 14.16 -9.69 -9.71
CA TRP A 115 13.52 -8.46 -9.23
C TRP A 115 13.58 -7.35 -10.29
N ASN A 116 14.49 -7.43 -11.27
CA ASN A 116 14.73 -6.34 -12.22
C ASN A 116 13.49 -6.00 -13.04
N ASP A 117 12.73 -7.02 -13.48
CA ASP A 117 11.51 -6.80 -14.27
C ASP A 117 10.41 -6.14 -13.43
N VAL A 118 10.27 -6.55 -12.17
CA VAL A 118 9.32 -5.95 -11.22
C VAL A 118 9.67 -4.48 -10.96
N LEU A 119 10.94 -4.19 -10.70
CA LEU A 119 11.42 -2.82 -10.46
C LEU A 119 11.27 -1.94 -11.71
N ALA A 120 11.50 -2.49 -12.90
CA ALA A 120 11.29 -1.78 -14.16
C ALA A 120 9.81 -1.42 -14.38
N GLN A 121 8.88 -2.33 -14.05
CA GLN A 121 7.44 -2.06 -14.10
C GLN A 121 7.04 -0.96 -13.11
N CYS A 122 7.56 -1.01 -11.88
CA CYS A 122 7.32 0.02 -10.87
C CYS A 122 7.83 1.38 -11.35
N ALA A 123 9.07 1.46 -11.83
CA ALA A 123 9.62 2.70 -12.36
C ALA A 123 8.83 3.25 -13.55
N ALA A 124 8.28 2.38 -14.41
CA ALA A 124 7.41 2.77 -15.51
C ALA A 124 6.06 3.33 -15.02
N ALA A 125 5.44 2.70 -14.02
CA ALA A 125 4.21 3.18 -13.40
C ALA A 125 4.41 4.54 -12.70
N THR A 126 5.53 4.71 -11.99
CA THR A 126 5.91 5.98 -11.34
C THR A 126 6.07 7.11 -12.34
N LYS A 127 6.71 6.87 -13.49
CA LYS A 127 6.82 7.88 -14.58
C LYS A 127 5.47 8.34 -15.13
N LEU A 128 4.45 7.49 -15.03
CA LEU A 128 3.08 7.79 -15.44
C LEU A 128 2.25 8.40 -14.29
N GLY A 129 2.82 8.55 -13.09
CA GLY A 129 2.12 9.03 -11.91
C GLY A 129 1.07 8.06 -11.37
N LEU A 130 1.23 6.77 -11.65
CA LEU A 130 0.30 5.73 -11.20
C LEU A 130 0.67 5.24 -9.79
N PRO A 131 -0.31 5.06 -8.88
CA PRO A 131 -0.05 4.46 -7.58
C PRO A 131 0.44 3.02 -7.72
N ILE A 132 1.38 2.63 -6.86
CA ILE A 132 1.94 1.28 -6.85
C ILE A 132 1.90 0.73 -5.43
N LYS A 133 1.41 -0.51 -5.31
CA LYS A 133 1.48 -1.33 -4.12
C LYS A 133 2.36 -2.55 -4.41
N ALA A 134 3.29 -2.87 -3.53
CA ALA A 134 4.10 -4.06 -3.63
C ALA A 134 3.86 -4.98 -2.43
N THR A 135 3.95 -6.27 -2.69
CA THR A 135 4.01 -7.30 -1.65
C THR A 135 5.39 -7.94 -1.67
N LEU A 136 6.04 -7.96 -0.51
CA LEU A 136 7.25 -8.74 -0.26
C LEU A 136 6.84 -10.16 0.12
N ALA A 137 6.76 -11.03 -0.88
CA ALA A 137 6.47 -12.45 -0.68
C ALA A 137 7.67 -13.14 -0.02
N HIS A 138 7.40 -14.08 0.88
CA HIS A 138 8.43 -14.80 1.63
C HIS A 138 9.35 -13.90 2.46
N ALA A 139 8.83 -12.80 2.98
CA ALA A 139 9.61 -11.86 3.79
C ALA A 139 10.19 -12.55 5.03
N PHE A 140 9.36 -13.28 5.78
CA PHE A 140 9.75 -13.95 7.03
C PHE A 140 10.59 -15.23 6.83
N ALA A 141 10.71 -15.70 5.59
CA ALA A 141 11.64 -16.78 5.24
C ALA A 141 13.01 -16.25 4.76
N SER A 142 13.20 -14.93 4.75
CA SER A 142 14.38 -14.25 4.21
C SER A 142 15.17 -13.53 5.29
N SER A 143 16.42 -13.18 5.00
CA SER A 143 17.23 -12.38 5.92
C SER A 143 16.80 -10.91 5.95
N ASP A 144 17.04 -10.25 7.08
CA ASP A 144 16.98 -8.79 7.28
C ASP A 144 17.62 -8.00 6.13
N VAL A 145 18.83 -8.37 5.70
CA VAL A 145 19.56 -7.73 4.60
C VAL A 145 18.78 -7.81 3.28
N THR A 146 18.13 -8.95 3.03
CA THR A 146 17.37 -9.17 1.80
C THR A 146 16.08 -8.35 1.80
N ILE A 147 15.38 -8.31 2.94
CA ILE A 147 14.19 -7.48 3.16
C ILE A 147 14.53 -6.00 2.99
N GLN A 148 15.62 -5.56 3.62
CA GLN A 148 16.13 -4.18 3.52
C GLN A 148 16.45 -3.79 2.07
N LEU A 149 17.17 -4.66 1.35
CA LEU A 149 17.50 -4.42 -0.06
C LEU A 149 16.25 -4.39 -0.95
N ALA A 150 15.30 -5.31 -0.76
CA ALA A 150 14.06 -5.34 -1.52
C ALA A 150 13.20 -4.08 -1.27
N GLY A 151 13.05 -3.72 0.01
CA GLY A 151 12.28 -2.55 0.44
C GLY A 151 12.84 -1.23 -0.10
N SER A 152 14.15 -1.02 0.02
CA SER A 152 14.82 0.18 -0.51
C SER A 152 14.64 0.30 -2.03
N LEU A 153 14.88 -0.77 -2.78
CA LEU A 153 14.73 -0.77 -4.24
C LEU A 153 13.29 -0.51 -4.69
N LEU A 154 12.30 -1.07 -3.99
CA LEU A 154 10.89 -0.80 -4.28
C LEU A 154 10.51 0.66 -3.98
N ALA A 155 10.97 1.20 -2.86
CA ALA A 155 10.72 2.60 -2.50
C ALA A 155 11.36 3.56 -3.51
N ASP A 156 12.58 3.29 -3.97
CA ASP A 156 13.27 4.04 -5.03
C ASP A 156 12.54 3.93 -6.37
N ALA A 157 11.91 2.79 -6.66
CA ALA A 157 11.07 2.62 -7.83
C ALA A 157 9.71 3.34 -7.73
N GLY A 158 9.41 4.00 -6.59
CA GLY A 158 8.22 4.80 -6.35
C GLY A 158 7.05 4.06 -5.71
N VAL A 159 7.29 2.87 -5.13
CA VAL A 159 6.25 2.11 -4.45
C VAL A 159 5.77 2.84 -3.20
N GLY A 160 4.45 3.10 -3.12
CA GLY A 160 3.84 3.84 -2.01
C GLY A 160 3.43 2.96 -0.83
N ILE A 161 3.19 1.66 -1.06
CA ILE A 161 2.76 0.69 -0.05
C ILE A 161 3.58 -0.59 -0.25
N ILE A 162 4.24 -1.07 0.81
CA ILE A 162 5.05 -2.28 0.82
C ILE A 162 4.53 -3.20 1.93
N THR A 163 3.85 -4.28 1.57
CA THR A 163 3.29 -5.23 2.54
C THR A 163 4.21 -6.42 2.76
N LEU A 164 4.60 -6.69 4.01
CA LEU A 164 5.24 -7.92 4.44
C LEU A 164 4.21 -9.07 4.42
N ASP A 165 4.49 -10.13 3.66
CA ASP A 165 3.55 -11.24 3.44
C ASP A 165 3.88 -12.47 4.30
N ASP A 166 2.93 -12.87 5.13
CA ASP A 166 2.96 -14.11 5.91
C ASP A 166 1.95 -15.16 5.40
N SER A 167 1.13 -14.82 4.39
CA SER A 167 0.02 -15.68 3.97
C SER A 167 0.43 -17.04 3.41
N VAL A 168 1.66 -17.18 2.92
CA VAL A 168 2.19 -18.41 2.31
C VAL A 168 3.00 -19.24 3.30
N ASP A 169 3.99 -18.64 3.96
CA ASP A 169 4.96 -19.39 4.77
C ASP A 169 4.50 -19.58 6.22
N GLN A 170 3.68 -18.66 6.76
CA GLN A 170 3.16 -18.71 8.13
C GLN A 170 4.30 -18.80 9.16
N LEU A 171 5.32 -17.95 8.98
CA LEU A 171 6.52 -17.88 9.80
C LEU A 171 6.60 -16.60 10.64
N ALA A 172 5.65 -15.67 10.46
CA ALA A 172 5.60 -14.47 11.27
C ALA A 172 5.29 -14.80 12.73
N ASP A 173 6.19 -14.36 13.60
CA ASP A 173 6.02 -14.27 15.04
C ASP A 173 6.47 -12.87 15.49
N GLU A 174 6.46 -12.61 16.80
CA GLU A 174 6.78 -11.30 17.36
C GLU A 174 8.20 -10.84 16.98
N ASP A 175 9.19 -11.73 17.07
CA ASP A 175 10.59 -11.44 16.80
C ASP A 175 10.83 -11.21 15.31
N ASN A 176 10.37 -12.12 14.45
CA ASN A 176 10.56 -12.01 13.00
C ASN A 176 9.81 -10.82 12.40
N LEU A 177 8.64 -10.45 12.97
CA LEU A 177 7.92 -9.25 12.55
C LEU A 177 8.68 -7.98 12.90
N LEU A 178 9.22 -7.90 14.12
CA LEU A 178 10.05 -6.77 14.54
C LEU A 178 11.29 -6.66 13.66
N GLU A 179 12.03 -7.76 13.46
CA GLU A 179 13.24 -7.76 12.64
C GLU A 179 12.96 -7.30 11.20
N ALA A 180 11.90 -7.83 10.56
CA ALA A 180 11.51 -7.44 9.21
C ALA A 180 11.09 -5.96 9.13
N PHE A 181 10.36 -5.48 10.14
CA PHE A 181 9.94 -4.08 10.23
C PHE A 181 11.13 -3.14 10.43
N GLU A 182 12.06 -3.47 11.34
CA GLU A 182 13.29 -2.69 11.57
C GLU A 182 14.17 -2.66 10.32
N ALA A 183 14.36 -3.81 9.66
CA ALA A 183 15.12 -3.90 8.42
C ALA A 183 14.59 -2.93 7.35
N LEU A 184 13.27 -2.80 7.20
CA LEU A 184 12.68 -1.81 6.30
C LEU A 184 12.90 -0.38 6.81
N THR A 185 12.61 -0.09 8.08
CA THR A 185 12.68 1.28 8.61
C THR A 185 14.08 1.87 8.66
N TRP A 186 15.13 1.06 8.63
CA TRP A 186 16.52 1.53 8.47
C TRP A 186 16.85 2.03 7.06
N CYS A 187 15.95 1.87 6.09
CA CYS A 187 16.11 2.45 4.76
C CYS A 187 15.70 3.92 4.75
N ASP A 188 16.69 4.80 4.58
CA ASP A 188 16.43 6.19 4.22
C ASP A 188 15.92 6.25 2.77
N VAL A 189 14.72 6.82 2.60
CA VAL A 189 14.06 6.92 1.29
C VAL A 189 13.56 8.33 1.05
N VAL A 190 13.58 8.74 -0.21
CA VAL A 190 13.10 10.04 -0.65
C VAL A 190 11.57 10.07 -0.69
N GLY A 191 10.96 11.20 -0.35
CA GLY A 191 9.50 11.36 -0.32
C GLY A 191 8.88 10.79 0.96
N LEU A 192 7.85 9.95 0.83
CA LEU A 192 7.12 9.37 1.96
C LEU A 192 8.07 8.52 2.83
N PRO A 193 8.14 8.72 4.17
CA PRO A 193 9.05 7.95 5.03
C PRO A 193 8.74 6.47 4.97
N MET A 194 9.75 5.59 5.10
CA MET A 194 9.55 4.15 4.97
C MET A 194 8.50 3.61 5.95
N LYS A 195 8.49 4.07 7.22
CA LYS A 195 7.48 3.69 8.21
C LYS A 195 6.03 3.94 7.77
N GLN A 196 5.80 4.91 6.89
CA GLN A 196 4.47 5.24 6.35
C GLN A 196 4.12 4.43 5.10
N ARG A 197 5.00 3.55 4.61
CA ARG A 197 4.78 2.65 3.47
C ARG A 197 4.54 1.21 3.90
N ILE A 198 5.04 0.84 5.08
CA ILE A 198 5.07 -0.55 5.53
C ILE A 198 3.66 -1.01 5.91
N GLY A 199 3.31 -2.18 5.40
CA GLY A 199 2.12 -2.91 5.75
C GLY A 199 2.39 -4.34 6.16
N PHE A 200 1.35 -4.98 6.70
CA PHE A 200 1.36 -6.37 7.08
C PHE A 200 0.19 -7.12 6.44
N ARG A 201 0.51 -8.27 5.86
CA ARG A 201 -0.46 -9.27 5.37
C ARG A 201 -0.28 -10.54 6.18
N GLY A 202 -0.96 -10.59 7.33
CA GLY A 202 -1.03 -11.80 8.15
C GLY A 202 -1.82 -12.91 7.45
N SER A 203 -1.43 -14.17 7.65
CA SER A 203 -2.16 -15.34 7.18
C SER A 203 -3.54 -15.51 7.83
N ALA A 204 -4.33 -16.47 7.34
CA ALA A 204 -5.62 -16.83 7.94
C ALA A 204 -5.54 -17.20 9.43
N HIS A 205 -4.37 -17.64 9.87
CA HIS A 205 -4.10 -18.20 11.19
C HIS A 205 -3.26 -17.28 12.07
N THR A 206 -2.90 -16.09 11.59
CA THR A 206 -2.21 -15.10 12.39
C THR A 206 -2.98 -14.83 13.68
N SER A 207 -2.27 -14.85 14.82
CA SER A 207 -2.86 -14.62 16.13
C SER A 207 -3.31 -13.17 16.31
N GLU A 208 -4.29 -12.96 17.16
CA GLU A 208 -4.72 -11.61 17.58
C GLU A 208 -3.54 -10.85 18.22
N ASP A 209 -2.74 -11.51 19.07
CA ASP A 209 -1.58 -10.92 19.72
C ASP A 209 -0.56 -10.36 18.73
N LEU A 210 -0.26 -11.09 17.64
CA LEU A 210 0.68 -10.62 16.62
C LEU A 210 0.13 -9.41 15.85
N LEU A 211 -1.18 -9.38 15.58
CA LEU A 211 -1.81 -8.22 14.95
C LEU A 211 -1.87 -7.02 15.90
N LEU A 212 -2.13 -7.23 17.19
CA LEU A 212 -2.08 -6.16 18.20
C LEU A 212 -0.69 -5.56 18.29
N LEU A 213 0.35 -6.40 18.31
CA LEU A 213 1.74 -5.97 18.29
C LEU A 213 2.08 -5.17 17.02
N ALA A 214 1.65 -5.63 15.84
CA ALA A 214 1.78 -4.90 14.58
C ALA A 214 1.14 -3.51 14.64
N VAL A 215 -0.05 -3.40 15.23
CA VAL A 215 -0.84 -2.16 15.32
C VAL A 215 -0.30 -1.19 16.37
N GLN A 216 0.00 -1.67 17.57
CA GLN A 216 0.29 -0.84 18.74
C GLN A 216 1.78 -0.55 18.91
N GLU A 217 2.62 -1.57 18.79
CA GLU A 217 4.05 -1.46 19.09
C GLU A 217 4.84 -1.00 17.84
N HIS A 218 4.56 -1.61 16.69
CA HIS A 218 5.23 -1.25 15.44
C HIS A 218 4.54 -0.09 14.70
N GLU A 219 3.30 0.23 15.08
CA GLU A 219 2.48 1.26 14.43
C GLU A 219 2.39 1.06 12.90
N ILE A 220 2.31 -0.19 12.44
CA ILE A 220 2.17 -0.52 11.02
C ILE A 220 0.93 0.18 10.45
N LYS A 221 1.07 0.79 9.28
CA LYS A 221 0.05 1.68 8.70
C LYS A 221 -0.86 1.00 7.70
N HIS A 222 -0.43 -0.09 7.09
CA HIS A 222 -1.19 -0.75 6.03
C HIS A 222 -1.50 -2.20 6.41
N PHE A 223 -2.76 -2.63 6.27
CA PHE A 223 -3.15 -4.02 6.50
C PHE A 223 -3.90 -4.57 5.30
N ASP A 224 -3.54 -5.78 4.92
CA ASP A 224 -4.24 -6.53 3.88
C ASP A 224 -5.27 -7.47 4.50
N VAL A 225 -6.48 -7.48 3.94
CA VAL A 225 -7.58 -8.36 4.37
C VAL A 225 -8.12 -9.17 3.21
N CYS A 226 -8.43 -10.44 3.45
CA CYS A 226 -8.97 -11.33 2.42
C CYS A 226 -10.50 -11.21 2.36
N LEU A 227 -11.01 -10.71 1.24
CA LEU A 227 -12.45 -10.56 1.03
C LEU A 227 -13.17 -11.90 0.76
N GLN A 228 -12.42 -13.01 0.71
CA GLN A 228 -12.92 -14.35 0.35
C GLN A 228 -12.71 -15.36 1.48
N GLY A 229 -12.87 -14.93 2.74
CA GLY A 229 -12.92 -15.85 3.88
C GLY A 229 -11.56 -16.34 4.39
N GLY A 230 -10.50 -15.55 4.18
CA GLY A 230 -9.23 -15.75 4.90
C GLY A 230 -8.12 -16.46 4.12
N VAL A 231 -8.34 -16.85 2.86
CA VAL A 231 -7.39 -17.68 2.10
C VAL A 231 -6.03 -17.02 1.89
N HIS A 232 -6.02 -15.71 1.67
CA HIS A 232 -4.81 -14.97 1.27
C HIS A 232 -4.35 -13.92 2.30
N ALA A 233 -5.13 -13.72 3.35
CA ALA A 233 -4.85 -12.81 4.45
C ALA A 233 -5.88 -13.03 5.57
N VAL A 234 -5.71 -12.39 6.72
CA VAL A 234 -6.77 -12.31 7.76
C VAL A 234 -8.10 -11.81 7.19
N THR A 235 -9.20 -12.20 7.81
CA THR A 235 -10.53 -11.71 7.40
C THR A 235 -10.73 -10.26 7.86
N PRO A 236 -11.57 -9.48 7.15
CA PRO A 236 -11.97 -8.14 7.60
C PRO A 236 -12.54 -8.13 9.03
N SER A 237 -13.33 -9.15 9.39
CA SER A 237 -13.90 -9.27 10.74
C SER A 237 -12.87 -9.45 11.83
N HIS A 238 -11.83 -10.24 11.56
CA HIS A 238 -10.77 -10.47 12.51
C HIS A 238 -9.96 -9.19 12.73
N LEU A 239 -9.55 -8.51 11.64
CA LEU A 239 -8.81 -7.26 11.76
C LEU A 239 -9.64 -6.16 12.45
N ALA A 240 -10.94 -6.03 12.15
CA ALA A 240 -11.81 -5.06 12.84
C ALA A 240 -11.81 -5.27 14.35
N GLN A 241 -11.95 -6.52 14.81
CA GLN A 241 -11.91 -6.85 16.23
C GLN A 241 -10.58 -6.46 16.87
N VAL A 242 -9.45 -6.74 16.20
CA VAL A 242 -8.13 -6.35 16.69
C VAL A 242 -8.01 -4.83 16.82
N LEU A 243 -8.46 -4.08 15.81
CA LEU A 243 -8.39 -2.62 15.82
C LEU A 243 -9.28 -1.99 16.90
N ASP A 244 -10.49 -2.55 17.10
CA ASP A 244 -11.38 -2.19 18.20
C ASP A 244 -10.73 -2.48 19.56
N THR A 245 -10.13 -3.66 19.74
CA THR A 245 -9.39 -4.05 20.96
C THR A 245 -8.21 -3.11 21.22
N ALA A 246 -7.48 -2.72 20.17
CA ALA A 246 -6.37 -1.80 20.25
C ALA A 246 -6.79 -0.33 20.52
N GLY A 247 -8.10 -0.03 20.43
CA GLY A 247 -8.63 1.32 20.53
C GLY A 247 -8.21 2.23 19.37
N VAL A 248 -7.87 1.64 18.21
CA VAL A 248 -7.41 2.40 17.04
C VAL A 248 -8.59 2.71 16.11
N PRO A 249 -8.88 3.99 15.84
CA PRO A 249 -9.97 4.36 14.94
C PRO A 249 -9.78 3.78 13.53
N HIS A 250 -10.82 3.14 12.99
CA HIS A 250 -10.83 2.62 11.63
C HIS A 250 -12.18 2.85 10.94
N HIS A 251 -12.18 2.75 9.61
CA HIS A 251 -13.37 2.92 8.78
C HIS A 251 -14.03 1.59 8.39
N LEU A 252 -13.44 0.45 8.74
CA LEU A 252 -13.94 -0.86 8.37
C LEU A 252 -15.34 -1.11 8.96
N VAL A 253 -16.32 -1.34 8.10
CA VAL A 253 -17.69 -1.73 8.46
C VAL A 253 -18.02 -3.03 7.75
N LEU A 254 -18.62 -3.99 8.45
CA LEU A 254 -18.83 -5.38 8.01
C LEU A 254 -20.31 -5.70 7.77
#